data_AF-A0A937TSG9-F1
#
_entry.id   AF-A0A937TSG9-F1
#
_cell.length_a   1.000
_cell.length_b   1.000
_cell.length_c   1.000
_cell.angle_alpha   90.00
_cell.angle_beta   90.00
_cell.angle_gamma   90.00
#
_symmetry.space_group_name_H-M   'P 1'
#
loop_
_entity.id
_entity.type
_entity.pdbx_description
1 polymer ?
#
loop_
_entity_poly.entity_id
_entity_poly.type
_entity_poly.pdbx_seq_one_letter_code
_entity_poly.pdbx_strand_id
1 'polypeptide(L)' 'MVVNLSSKLRTMRKQKGLTQLELAKKIGVSESYICQIENGKMISIKKLDKLAKALGCEAKDLL' A
#
# COMPACT_ATOMS: atom_id res chain seq x y z
N MET A 1 -9.61 -17.91 4.24
CA MET A 1 -9.97 -16.52 3.92
C MET A 1 -8.69 -15.71 3.93
N VAL A 2 -7.97 -15.65 2.80
CA VAL A 2 -6.60 -15.10 2.77
C VAL A 2 -6.70 -13.59 2.75
N VAL A 3 -6.31 -12.95 3.86
CA VAL A 3 -6.18 -11.50 3.93
C VAL A 3 -4.99 -11.12 3.06
N ASN A 4 -5.26 -10.61 1.86
CA ASN A 4 -4.21 -10.25 0.92
C ASN A 4 -3.73 -8.83 1.21
N LEU A 5 -2.40 -8.63 1.18
CA LEU A 5 -1.75 -7.32 1.24
C LEU A 5 -2.47 -6.26 0.38
N SER A 6 -2.90 -6.67 -0.82
CA SER A 6 -3.60 -5.82 -1.78
C SER A 6 -4.91 -5.23 -1.23
N SER A 7 -5.73 -6.04 -0.54
CA SER A 7 -7.00 -5.57 0.03
C SER A 7 -6.81 -4.74 1.29
N LYS A 8 -5.89 -5.14 2.17
CA LYS A 8 -5.50 -4.36 3.37
C LYS A 8 -4.98 -2.97 2.98
N LEU A 9 -4.06 -2.92 2.01
CA LEU A 9 -3.50 -1.67 1.52
C LEU A 9 -4.59 -0.72 1.01
N ARG A 10 -5.53 -1.25 0.20
CA ARG A 10 -6.64 -0.48 -0.34
C ARG A 10 -7.55 0.07 0.75
N THR A 11 -7.86 -0.75 1.76
CA THR A 11 -8.70 -0.35 2.89
C THR A 11 -8.01 0.73 3.72
N MET A 12 -6.75 0.54 4.10
CA MET A 12 -5.97 1.52 4.87
C MET A 12 -5.82 2.85 4.12
N ARG A 13 -5.53 2.78 2.82
CA ARG A 13 -5.46 3.98 1.97
C ARG A 13 -6.77 4.76 1.99
N LYS A 14 -7.91 4.07 1.85
CA LYS A 14 -9.24 4.68 1.89
C LYS A 14 -9.58 5.24 3.28
N GLN A 15 -9.24 4.54 4.36
CA GLN A 15 -9.43 5.04 5.73
C GLN A 15 -8.65 6.33 5.99
N LYS A 16 -7.50 6.50 5.33
CA LYS A 16 -6.72 7.74 5.37
C LYS A 16 -7.18 8.81 4.38
N GLY A 17 -8.24 8.57 3.62
CA GLY A 17 -8.74 9.51 2.61
C GLY A 17 -7.78 9.74 1.44
N LEU A 18 -6.82 8.84 1.23
CA LEU A 18 -5.79 9.00 0.19
C LEU A 18 -6.24 8.40 -1.15
N THR A 19 -5.94 9.09 -2.24
CA THR A 19 -5.99 8.53 -3.59
C THR A 19 -4.76 7.64 -3.87
N GLN A 20 -4.83 6.80 -4.91
CA GLN A 20 -3.67 6.00 -5.33
C GLN A 20 -2.50 6.89 -5.73
N LEU A 21 -2.77 8.00 -6.42
CA LEU A 21 -1.77 9.01 -6.80
C LEU A 21 -1.11 9.66 -5.58
N GLU A 22 -1.86 10.02 -4.54
CA GLU A 22 -1.30 10.62 -3.32
C GLU A 22 -0.44 9.64 -2.54
N LEU A 23 -0.88 8.39 -2.40
CA LEU A 23 -0.06 7.34 -1.80
C LEU A 23 1.21 7.11 -2.61
N ALA A 24 1.11 7.11 -3.95
CA ALA A 24 2.24 6.97 -4.85
C ALA A 24 3.25 8.10 -4.67
N LYS A 25 2.78 9.35 -4.63
CA LYS A 25 3.61 10.54 -4.37
C LYS A 25 4.30 10.47 -3.00
N LYS A 26 3.61 10.02 -1.95
CA LYS A 26 4.19 9.88 -0.60
C LYS A 26 5.37 8.91 -0.54
N ILE A 27 5.36 7.84 -1.35
CA ILE A 27 6.45 6.85 -1.37
C ILE A 27 7.40 6.98 -2.56
N GLY A 28 7.18 7.99 -3.43
CA GLY A 28 8.01 8.25 -4.61
C GLY A 28 7.90 7.17 -5.70
N VAL A 29 6.69 6.67 -5.96
CA VAL A 29 6.41 5.71 -7.06
C VAL A 29 5.34 6.26 -8.00
N SER A 30 5.08 5.55 -9.10
CA SER A 30 3.97 5.86 -10.00
C SER A 30 2.62 5.38 -9.44
N GLU A 31 1.54 6.06 -9.81
CA GLU A 31 0.18 5.65 -9.47
C GLU A 31 -0.12 4.22 -9.93
N SER A 32 0.28 3.87 -11.16
CA SER A 32 0.14 2.52 -11.70
C SER A 32 0.83 1.47 -10.83
N TYR A 33 1.93 1.83 -10.15
CA TYR A 33 2.59 0.91 -9.23
C TYR A 33 1.70 0.60 -8.02
N ILE A 34 1.06 1.61 -7.41
CA ILE A 34 0.09 1.40 -6.33
C ILE A 34 -1.08 0.55 -6.81
N CYS A 35 -1.63 0.87 -7.99
CA CYS A 35 -2.72 0.09 -8.59
C CYS A 35 -2.34 -1.38 -8.77
N GLN A 36 -1.13 -1.67 -9.25
CA GLN A 36 -0.65 -3.05 -9.39
C GLN A 36 -0.56 -3.77 -8.03
N ILE A 37 -0.11 -3.10 -6.97
CA ILE A 37 -0.05 -3.69 -5.62
C ILE A 37 -1.45 -3.98 -5.09
N GLU A 38 -2.38 -3.04 -5.26
CA GLU A 38 -3.80 -3.25 -4.90
C GLU A 38 -4.50 -4.33 -5.73
N ASN A 39 -3.90 -4.74 -6.86
CA ASN A 39 -4.35 -5.85 -7.70
C ASN A 39 -3.55 -7.15 -7.49
N GLY A 40 -2.69 -7.23 -6.47
CA GLY A 40 -2.00 -8.47 -6.10
C GLY A 40 -0.56 -8.60 -6.58
N LYS A 41 0.07 -7.52 -7.07
CA LYS A 41 1.50 -7.52 -7.34
C LYS A 41 2.29 -7.71 -6.06
N MET A 42 3.16 -8.74 -6.05
CA MET A 42 4.12 -8.94 -4.98
C MET A 42 5.16 -7.82 -4.96
N ILE A 43 5.49 -7.37 -3.75
CA ILE A 43 6.51 -6.36 -3.51
C ILE A 43 7.54 -6.87 -2.51
N SER A 44 8.74 -6.32 -2.57
CA SER A 44 9.77 -6.59 -1.58
C SER A 44 9.42 -5.97 -0.22
N ILE A 45 9.91 -6.58 0.86
CA ILE A 45 9.72 -6.13 2.25
C ILE A 45 10.13 -4.65 2.41
N LYS A 46 11.20 -4.21 1.74
CA LYS A 46 11.64 -2.80 1.76
C LYS A 46 10.56 -1.83 1.25
N LYS A 47 9.78 -2.24 0.24
CA LYS A 47 8.69 -1.41 -0.31
C LYS A 47 7.44 -1.48 0.56
N LEU A 48 7.18 -2.65 1.15
CA LEU A 48 6.13 -2.81 2.15
C LEU A 48 6.35 -1.87 3.34
N ASP A 49 7.58 -1.79 3.85
CA ASP A 49 7.95 -0.87 4.94
C ASP A 49 7.75 0.61 4.56
N LYS A 50 8.10 1.00 3.32
CA LYS A 50 7.82 2.35 2.82
C LYS A 50 6.33 2.66 2.75
N LEU A 51 5.51 1.70 2.29
CA LEU A 51 4.05 1.84 2.25
C LEU A 51 3.47 1.97 3.66
N ALA A 52 3.92 1.11 4.58
CA ALA A 52 3.50 1.13 5.97
C ALA A 52 3.81 2.49 6.61
N LYS A 53 5.04 2.99 6.43
CA LYS A 53 5.45 4.33 6.89
C LYS A 53 4.60 5.46 6.29
N ALA A 54 4.33 5.43 4.98
CA ALA A 54 3.48 6.43 4.35
C ALA A 54 2.01 6.37 4.81
N LEU A 55 1.55 5.17 5.18
CA LEU A 55 0.25 4.91 5.78
C LEU A 55 0.29 5.05 7.30
N GLY A 56 1.41 5.41 7.93
CA GLY A 56 1.55 5.53 9.39
C GLY A 56 1.15 4.26 10.16
N CYS A 57 1.42 3.08 9.60
CA CYS A 57 1.23 1.78 10.22
C CYS A 57 2.53 0.97 10.13
N GLU A 58 2.55 -0.22 10.73
CA GLU A 58 3.67 -1.15 10.59
C GLU A 58 3.44 -2.12 9.43
N ALA A 59 4.52 -2.68 8.87
CA ALA A 59 4.43 -3.66 7.79
C ALA A 59 3.61 -4.91 8.19
N LYS A 60 3.59 -5.23 9.49
CA LYS A 60 2.78 -6.31 10.07
C LYS A 60 1.27 -6.05 9.96
N ASP A 61 0.84 -4.80 9.94
CA ASP A 61 -0.59 -4.45 9.84
C ASP A 61 -1.12 -4.67 8.41
N LEU A 62 -0.20 -4.73 7.43
CA LEU A 62 -0.48 -4.95 6.01
C LEU A 62 -0.35 -6.43 5.60
N LEU A 63 0.20 -7.30 6.45
CA LEU A 63 0.31 -8.76 6.28
C LEU A 63 -0.88 -9.45 6.93
#